data_AF-A0A4P5VG48-F1
#
_entry.id   AF-A0A4P5VG48-F1
#
_cell.length_a   1.000
_cell.length_b   1.000
_cell.length_c   1.000
_cell.angle_alpha   90.00
_cell.angle_beta   90.00
_cell.angle_gamma   90.00
#
_symmetry.space_group_name_H-M   'P 1'
#
loop_
_entity.id
_entity.type
_entity.pdbx_description
1 polymer ?
#
loop_
_entity_poly.entity_id
_entity_poly.type
_entity_poly.pdbx_seq_one_letter_code
_entity_poly.pdbx_strand_id
1 'polypeptide(L)'
;MADSMVGSLCREVDGIRRRASQLLLAMRSCQDAALSRRLGLELRQLQQRRSELLRTATAWSKQSGVKDELALEFLIEIANRSPLEGHWAH
;
A
#
# COMPACT_ATOMS: atom_id res chain seq x y z
N MET A 1 16.81 -14.81 -2.14
CA MET A 1 16.47 -13.82 -3.18
C MET A 1 17.14 -12.52 -2.77
N ALA A 2 17.97 -11.92 -3.62
CA ALA A 2 18.60 -10.65 -3.27
C ALA A 2 17.51 -9.61 -2.95
N ASP A 3 17.59 -8.96 -1.79
CA ASP A 3 16.68 -7.90 -1.40
C ASP A 3 16.92 -6.69 -2.29
N SER A 4 16.31 -6.69 -3.47
CA SER A 4 16.27 -5.48 -4.31
C SER A 4 15.42 -4.43 -3.61
N MET A 5 15.79 -3.16 -3.76
CA MET A 5 15.02 -2.04 -3.22
C MET A 5 13.55 -2.13 -3.64
N VAL A 6 13.28 -2.42 -4.92
CA VAL A 6 11.93 -2.59 -5.46
C VAL A 6 11.20 -3.75 -4.78
N GLY A 7 11.86 -4.89 -4.56
CA GLY A 7 11.28 -6.03 -3.83
C GLY A 7 10.88 -5.70 -2.39
N SER A 8 11.68 -4.89 -1.69
CA SER A 8 11.34 -4.39 -0.35
C SER A 8 10.11 -3.46 -0.37
N LEU A 9 10.02 -2.57 -1.36
CA LEU A 9 8.86 -1.68 -1.51
C LEU A 9 7.58 -2.45 -1.87
N CYS A 10 7.67 -3.51 -2.70
CA CYS A 10 6.52 -4.36 -2.98
C CYS A 10 5.99 -5.03 -1.71
N ARG A 11 6.88 -5.58 -0.87
CA ARG A 11 6.50 -6.16 0.42
C ARG A 11 5.90 -5.14 1.38
N GLU A 12 6.38 -3.90 1.34
CA GLU A 12 5.82 -2.80 2.11
C GLU A 12 4.38 -2.47 1.66
N VAL A 13 4.13 -2.35 0.35
CA VAL A 13 2.79 -2.16 -0.21
C VAL A 13 1.85 -3.30 0.21
N ASP A 14 2.29 -4.54 0.14
CA ASP A 14 1.50 -5.69 0.59
C ASP A 14 1.24 -5.67 2.10
N GLY A 15 2.21 -5.25 2.90
CA GLY A 15 2.05 -5.04 4.34
C GLY A 15 0.99 -3.99 4.66
N ILE A 16 1.05 -2.85 3.96
CA ILE A 16 0.06 -1.76 4.06
C ILE A 16 -1.34 -2.29 3.71
N ARG A 17 -1.47 -3.04 2.63
CA ARG A 17 -2.74 -3.62 2.17
C ARG A 17 -3.34 -4.55 3.21
N ARG A 18 -2.56 -5.54 3.69
CA ARG A 18 -3.03 -6.49 4.72
C ARG A 18 -3.49 -5.77 5.98
N ARG A 19 -2.72 -4.79 6.45
CA ARG A 19 -3.07 -4.02 7.65
C ARG A 19 -4.32 -3.18 7.45
N ALA A 20 -4.45 -2.50 6.31
CA ALA A 20 -5.64 -1.73 5.98
C ALA A 20 -6.91 -2.60 5.96
N SER A 21 -6.85 -3.79 5.36
CA SER A 21 -7.96 -4.75 5.37
C SER A 21 -8.33 -5.20 6.79
N GLN A 22 -7.34 -5.49 7.64
CA GLN A 22 -7.58 -5.85 9.04
C GLN A 22 -8.25 -4.71 9.83
N LEU A 23 -7.79 -3.47 9.64
CA LEU A 23 -8.39 -2.29 10.29
C LEU A 23 -9.83 -2.06 9.82
N LEU A 24 -10.09 -2.18 8.52
CA LEU A 24 -11.44 -2.05 7.96
C LEU A 24 -12.40 -3.11 8.54
N LEU A 25 -11.95 -4.35 8.68
CA LEU A 25 -12.72 -5.41 9.33
C LEU A 25 -12.97 -5.10 10.81
N ALA A 26 -11.95 -4.69 11.55
CA ALA A 26 -12.08 -4.32 12.96
C ALA A 26 -13.04 -3.13 13.18
N MET A 27 -13.01 -2.14 12.28
CA MET A 27 -13.90 -0.98 12.35
C MET A 27 -15.37 -1.35 12.14
N ARG A 28 -15.69 -2.39 11.36
CA ARG A 28 -17.09 -2.82 11.10
C ARG A 28 -17.81 -3.33 12.35
N SER A 29 -17.08 -3.90 13.31
CA SER A 29 -17.65 -4.45 14.55
C SER A 29 -17.29 -3.64 15.79
N CYS A 30 -16.59 -2.50 15.64
CA CYS A 30 -16.13 -1.68 16.75
C CYS A 30 -17.26 -0.78 17.29
N GLN A 31 -17.72 -1.08 18.51
CA GLN A 31 -18.73 -0.27 19.21
C GLN A 31 -18.13 0.89 20.00
N ASP A 32 -16.83 0.83 20.32
CA ASP A 32 -16.12 1.89 21.01
C ASP A 32 -15.74 3.02 20.03
N ALA A 33 -16.30 4.21 20.25
CA ALA A 33 -16.08 5.37 19.39
C ALA A 33 -14.63 5.90 19.44
N ALA A 34 -13.98 5.84 20.61
CA ALA A 34 -12.60 6.30 20.76
C ALA A 34 -11.62 5.35 20.05
N LEU A 35 -11.85 4.05 20.16
CA LEU A 35 -11.10 3.02 19.44
C LEU A 35 -11.34 3.13 17.94
N SER A 36 -12.59 3.26 17.49
CA SER A 36 -12.93 3.44 16.07
C SER A 36 -12.21 4.66 15.46
N ARG A 37 -12.16 5.79 16.18
CA ARG A 37 -11.40 6.97 15.76
C ARG A 37 -9.90 6.69 15.61
N ARG A 38 -9.31 5.93 16.53
CA ARG A 38 -7.88 5.54 16.46
C ARG A 38 -7.59 4.63 15.27
N LEU A 39 -8.46 3.64 15.03
CA LEU A 39 -8.37 2.76 13.85
C LEU A 39 -8.46 3.56 12.55
N GLY A 40 -9.37 4.55 12.48
CA GLY A 40 -9.50 5.45 11.34
C GLY A 40 -8.28 6.37 11.13
N LEU A 41 -7.58 6.78 12.20
CA LEU A 41 -6.32 7.51 12.08
C LEU A 41 -5.21 6.62 11.49
N GLU A 42 -5.08 5.40 12.01
CA GLU A 42 -4.10 4.43 11.50
C GLU A 42 -4.35 4.09 10.03
N LEU A 43 -5.62 3.87 9.64
CA LEU A 43 -5.99 3.62 8.25
C LEU A 43 -5.59 4.79 7.33
N ARG A 44 -5.79 6.04 7.77
CA ARG A 44 -5.35 7.23 7.02
C ARG A 44 -3.83 7.30 6.86
N GLN A 45 -3.07 6.97 7.92
CA GLN A 45 -1.61 6.92 7.84
C GLN A 45 -1.12 5.87 6.83
N LEU A 46 -1.75 4.70 6.81
CA LEU A 46 -1.45 3.65 5.82
C LEU A 46 -1.76 4.09 4.39
N GLN A 47 -2.89 4.77 4.18
CA GLN A 47 -3.26 5.32 2.86
C GLN A 47 -2.29 6.41 2.40
N GLN A 48 -1.86 7.28 3.31
CA GLN A 48 -0.85 8.29 3.03
C GLN A 48 0.47 7.62 2.60
N ARG A 49 0.93 6.62 3.37
CA ARG A 49 2.16 5.89 3.05
C ARG A 49 2.09 5.18 1.69
N ARG A 50 0.95 4.55 1.37
CA ARG A 50 0.72 3.97 0.03
C ARG A 50 0.87 5.03 -1.07
N SER A 51 0.29 6.20 -0.86
CA SER A 51 0.31 7.30 -1.83
C SER A 51 1.72 7.86 -2.02
N GLU A 52 2.52 7.93 -0.95
CA GLU A 52 3.95 8.25 -1.03
C GLU A 52 4.72 7.24 -1.88
N LEU A 53 4.54 5.94 -1.62
CA LEU A 53 5.20 4.88 -2.39
C LEU A 53 4.84 4.95 -3.88
N LEU A 54 3.56 5.17 -4.21
CA LEU A 54 3.09 5.32 -5.59
C LEU A 54 3.74 6.53 -6.28
N ARG A 55 3.80 7.68 -5.60
CA ARG A 55 4.45 8.88 -6.14
C ARG A 55 5.93 8.65 -6.39
N THR A 56 6.63 8.01 -5.44
CA THR A 56 8.06 7.71 -5.57
C THR A 56 8.31 6.74 -6.72
N ALA A 57 7.54 5.65 -6.81
CA ALA A 57 7.68 4.67 -7.89
C ALA A 57 7.41 5.30 -9.27
N THR A 58 6.34 6.10 -9.39
CA THR A 58 6.02 6.84 -10.63
C THR A 58 7.09 7.88 -10.98
N ALA A 59 7.75 8.48 -9.99
CA ALA A 59 8.85 9.41 -10.24
C ALA A 59 10.09 8.68 -10.76
N TRP A 60 10.38 7.50 -10.22
CA TRP A 60 11.48 6.66 -10.70
C TRP A 60 11.23 6.14 -12.11
N SER A 61 9.99 5.78 -12.48
CA SER A 61 9.72 5.22 -13.82
C SER A 61 9.92 6.23 -14.94
N LYS A 62 9.90 7.52 -14.61
CA LYS A 62 10.18 8.62 -15.55
C LYS A 62 11.67 8.92 -15.72
N GLN A 63 12.55 8.27 -14.95
CA GLN A 63 14.00 8.48 -15.06
C GLN A 63 14.58 7.59 -16.15
N SER A 64 15.38 8.17 -17.04
CA SER A 64 16.07 7.42 -18.09
C SER A 64 17.10 6.45 -17.48
N GLY A 65 17.15 5.21 -17.97
CA GLY A 65 18.16 4.23 -17.58
C GLY A 65 17.81 3.36 -16.36
N VAL A 66 16.53 3.25 -15.99
CA VAL A 66 16.07 2.30 -14.97
C VAL A 66 16.36 0.87 -15.44
N LYS A 67 17.09 0.12 -14.61
CA LYS A 67 17.56 -1.23 -14.93
C LYS A 67 16.48 -2.31 -14.74
N ASP A 68 15.45 -2.04 -13.95
CA ASP A 68 14.37 -2.96 -13.56
C ASP A 68 12.98 -2.32 -13.82
N GLU A 69 12.72 -1.96 -15.09
CA GLU A 69 11.47 -1.30 -15.51
C GLU A 69 10.23 -2.12 -15.16
N LEU A 70 10.23 -3.43 -15.45
CA LEU A 70 9.12 -4.34 -15.13
C LEU A 70 8.81 -4.39 -13.63
N ALA A 71 9.84 -4.46 -12.77
CA ALA A 71 9.63 -4.51 -11.33
C ALA A 71 9.04 -3.20 -10.80
N LEU A 72 9.41 -2.08 -11.42
CA LEU A 72 8.91 -0.76 -11.09
C LEU A 72 7.47 -0.55 -11.57
N GLU A 73 7.12 -1.00 -12.77
CA GLU A 73 5.75 -1.04 -13.26
C GLU A 73 4.86 -1.89 -12.35
N PHE A 74 5.35 -3.06 -11.94
CA PHE A 74 4.65 -3.91 -10.99
C PHE A 74 4.42 -3.21 -9.65
N LEU A 75 5.43 -2.53 -9.10
CA LEU A 75 5.30 -1.73 -7.88
C LEU A 75 4.23 -0.64 -8.01
N ILE A 76 4.22 0.09 -9.14
CA ILE A 76 3.22 1.12 -9.42
C ILE A 76 1.82 0.51 -9.43
N GLU A 77 1.63 -0.60 -10.15
CA GLU A 77 0.34 -1.27 -10.26
C GLU A 77 -0.20 -1.71 -8.89
N ILE A 78 0.62 -2.40 -8.08
CA ILE A 78 0.17 -2.85 -6.76
C ILE A 78 -0.06 -1.71 -5.77
N ALA A 79 0.67 -0.59 -5.89
CA ALA A 79 0.50 0.60 -5.05
C ALA A 79 -0.73 1.44 -5.46
N ASN A 80 -1.12 1.38 -6.73
CA ASN A 80 -2.27 2.10 -7.25
C ASN A 80 -3.59 1.44 -6.86
N ARG A 81 -3.62 0.11 -6.73
CA ARG A 81 -4.81 -0.62 -6.31
C ARG A 81 -5.23 -0.24 -4.88
N SER A 82 -6.41 0.35 -4.75
CA SER A 82 -6.94 0.76 -3.45
C SER A 82 -7.38 -0.46 -2.63
N PRO A 83 -7.05 -0.55 -1.33
CA PRO A 83 -7.60 -1.57 -0.44
C PRO A 83 -9.14 -1.51 -0.33
N LEU A 84 -9.74 -0.37 -0.69
CA LEU A 84 -11.18 -0.13 -0.63
C LEU A 84 -11.93 -0.66 -1.86
N GLU A 85 -11.24 -0.96 -2.95
CA GLU A 85 -11.88 -1.28 -4.24
C GLU A 85 -12.18 -2.77 -4.43
N GLY A 86 -12.04 -3.63 -3.42
CA GLY A 86 -12.55 -5.02 -3.47
C GLY A 86 -11.86 -5.97 -4.46
N HIS A 87 -10.96 -5.50 -5.33
CA HIS A 87 -10.34 -6.27 -6.42
C HIS A 87 -9.30 -7.34 -5.99
N TRP A 88 -9.27 -7.74 -4.72
CA TRP A 88 -8.26 -8.67 -4.19
C TRP A 88 -8.86 -9.84 -3.42
N ALA A 89 -10.15 -10.12 -3.61
CA ALA A 89 -10.78 -11.34 -3.13
C ALA A 89 -10.63 -12.46 -4.16
N HIS A 90 -9.39 -12.93 -4.38
CA HIS A 90 -9.13 -14.20 -5.08
C HIS A 90 -7.91 -14.88 -4.47
#